data_AF-A0A974NDV1-F1
#
_entry.id   AF-A0A974NDV1-F1
#
_cell.length_a   1.000
_cell.length_b   1.000
_cell.length_c   1.000
_cell.angle_alpha   90.00
_cell.angle_beta   90.00
_cell.angle_gamma   90.00
#
_symmetry.space_group_name_H-M   'P 1'
#
loop_
_entity.id
_entity.type
_entity.pdbx_description
1 polymer ?
#
loop_
_entity_poly.entity_id
_entity_poly.type
_entity_poly.pdbx_seq_one_letter_code
_entity_poly.pdbx_strand_id
1 'polypeptide(L)'
;MAIYTVYTRVESNVSYSDLFYTMQVYRYTEGAMFYALPMTKIRPVQANYMTQKHETVDIPTKKFNSKHIEYIMEVMLYRKIGDEFIEVLDKPATSIVSLLNFATDDFDSRTSRTNICYFETSQPTQKTTDGDINTYQLKISCKKRVFIAPEHPIDDPEDPFLKSKIEAALKERVKPYPTASRRSLTFEEKLAQNLSYPEQGSSNLCSAAAFFYCLLNDRPDLYIQIVRELWEDGRTQLGSKLIRPSPACTRPINFFEYDKTLRKDVPKMPAIDWITLASICDSENIVFPHDSPSNKLSGVILDGRVKGWFEYLGASCVKTYGIDAIFGRHLRQREVCEINSFVGPHVHIITMIGNSILHTPPHDNEMQWIVWEDRLRVDDGSNREVDYDTPYTAKVSLKLFANGKLRTTRKGLTLKDFLEHLAGGVVVTQIP
;
A
#
# COMPACT_ATOMS: atom_id res chain seq x y z
N MET A 1 18.08 -17.05 13.40
CA MET A 1 19.13 -17.33 12.43
C MET A 1 18.74 -18.63 11.79
N ALA A 2 18.35 -18.53 10.53
CA ALA A 2 17.79 -19.61 9.73
C ALA A 2 18.07 -19.30 8.25
N ILE A 3 18.48 -20.33 7.51
CA ILE A 3 18.67 -20.31 6.08
C ILE A 3 17.43 -20.94 5.44
N TYR A 4 16.89 -20.30 4.41
CA TYR A 4 15.72 -20.75 3.69
C TYR A 4 16.10 -21.06 2.24
N THR A 5 15.31 -21.92 1.61
CA THR A 5 15.49 -22.26 0.20
C THR A 5 14.46 -21.52 -0.65
N VAL A 6 14.94 -20.82 -1.66
CA VAL A 6 14.17 -19.95 -2.53
C VAL A 6 14.20 -20.50 -3.95
N TYR A 7 13.03 -20.60 -4.58
CA TYR A 7 12.87 -20.92 -5.99
C TYR A 7 11.47 -20.49 -6.45
N THR A 8 11.27 -20.44 -7.77
CA THR A 8 9.99 -20.10 -8.37
C THR A 8 9.84 -20.80 -9.72
N ARG A 9 8.67 -20.65 -10.35
CA ARG A 9 8.32 -21.25 -11.63
C ARG A 9 8.31 -20.20 -12.74
N VAL A 10 8.63 -20.64 -13.96
CA VAL A 10 8.48 -19.88 -15.20
C VAL A 10 7.33 -20.49 -16.00
N GLU A 11 6.43 -19.66 -16.51
CA GLU A 11 5.39 -20.06 -17.45
C GLU A 11 5.83 -19.66 -18.86
N SER A 12 6.11 -20.66 -19.70
CA SER A 12 6.60 -20.43 -21.05
C SER A 12 6.30 -21.58 -22.01
N ASN A 13 6.20 -21.28 -23.30
CA ASN A 13 6.23 -22.27 -24.39
C ASN A 13 7.61 -22.40 -25.05
N VAL A 14 8.59 -21.61 -24.61
CA VAL A 14 9.99 -21.70 -25.05
C VAL A 14 10.64 -22.89 -24.35
N SER A 15 11.60 -23.56 -24.99
CA SER A 15 12.33 -24.68 -24.37
C SER A 15 13.02 -24.22 -23.08
N TYR A 16 12.94 -25.01 -22.01
CA TYR A 16 13.66 -24.69 -20.77
C TYR A 16 15.18 -24.60 -20.96
N SER A 17 15.74 -25.36 -21.92
CA SER A 17 17.18 -25.37 -22.26
C SER A 17 17.69 -24.00 -22.70
N ASP A 18 16.75 -23.18 -23.14
CA ASP A 18 16.96 -21.91 -23.79
C ASP A 18 16.64 -20.73 -22.87
N LEU A 19 16.15 -21.02 -21.66
CA LEU A 19 15.74 -20.03 -20.68
C LEU A 19 16.72 -19.99 -19.52
N PHE A 20 17.12 -18.77 -19.18
CA PHE A 20 18.03 -18.49 -18.09
C PHE A 20 17.49 -17.35 -17.24
N TYR A 21 17.97 -17.20 -16.01
CA TYR A 21 17.46 -16.19 -15.11
C TYR A 21 18.53 -15.67 -14.15
N THR A 22 18.30 -14.45 -13.67
CA THR A 22 18.90 -13.94 -12.42
C THR A 22 17.79 -13.74 -11.40
N MET A 23 18.11 -13.89 -10.11
CA MET A 23 17.15 -13.78 -9.02
C MET A 23 17.76 -13.01 -7.86
N GLN A 24 16.95 -12.18 -7.21
CA GLN A 24 17.26 -11.63 -5.89
C GLN A 24 16.01 -11.61 -5.02
N VAL A 25 16.22 -11.62 -3.71
CA VAL A 25 15.14 -11.51 -2.71
C VAL A 25 15.56 -10.47 -1.69
N TYR A 26 14.72 -9.45 -1.50
CA TYR A 26 15.03 -8.35 -0.61
C TYR A 26 13.81 -7.85 0.15
N ARG A 27 14.05 -7.01 1.15
CA ARG A 27 13.03 -6.14 1.74
C ARG A 27 13.64 -4.77 2.03
N TYR A 28 12.82 -3.72 2.00
CA TYR A 28 13.20 -2.45 2.60
C TYR A 28 12.97 -2.52 4.10
N THR A 29 13.90 -2.06 4.92
CA THR A 29 13.74 -1.98 6.37
C THR A 29 14.68 -0.92 6.93
N GLU A 30 14.21 -0.11 7.87
CA GLU A 30 15.02 0.91 8.56
C GLU A 30 15.76 1.87 7.59
N GLY A 31 15.14 2.21 6.46
CA GLY A 31 15.74 3.14 5.49
C GLY A 31 16.68 2.51 4.46
N ALA A 32 16.86 1.18 4.48
CA ALA A 32 17.80 0.48 3.61
C ALA A 32 17.26 -0.84 3.05
N MET A 33 17.86 -1.29 1.95
CA MET A 33 17.58 -2.61 1.39
C MET A 33 18.33 -3.70 2.15
N PHE A 34 17.61 -4.70 2.64
CA PHE A 34 18.17 -5.95 3.15
C PHE A 34 17.95 -7.05 2.11
N TYR A 35 19.03 -7.66 1.64
CA TYR A 35 18.98 -8.76 0.67
C TYR A 35 19.03 -10.11 1.39
N ALA A 36 17.90 -10.83 1.42
CA ALA A 36 17.84 -12.22 1.85
C ALA A 36 18.56 -13.14 0.85
N LEU A 37 18.49 -12.82 -0.44
CA LEU A 37 19.26 -13.45 -1.50
C LEU A 37 19.84 -12.33 -2.38
N PRO A 38 21.16 -12.06 -2.32
CA PRO A 38 21.81 -11.16 -3.27
C PRO A 38 21.63 -11.65 -4.71
N MET A 39 21.74 -10.74 -5.67
CA MET A 39 21.59 -11.06 -7.09
C MET A 39 22.43 -12.26 -7.51
N THR A 40 21.77 -13.30 -8.01
CA THR A 40 22.44 -14.50 -8.50
C THR A 40 23.13 -14.21 -9.84
N LYS A 41 24.17 -14.97 -10.16
CA LYS A 41 24.64 -15.08 -11.55
C LYS A 41 23.52 -15.64 -12.44
N ILE A 42 23.65 -15.47 -13.76
CA ILE A 42 22.75 -16.09 -14.74
C ILE A 42 22.78 -17.61 -14.55
N ARG A 43 21.61 -18.22 -14.36
CA ARG A 43 21.43 -19.67 -14.17
C ARG A 43 20.44 -20.24 -15.19
N PRO A 44 20.60 -21.49 -15.63
CA PRO A 44 19.62 -22.15 -16.48
C PRO A 44 18.34 -22.49 -15.71
N VAL A 45 17.20 -22.40 -16.39
CA VAL A 45 15.91 -22.93 -15.94
C VAL A 45 15.92 -24.46 -16.05
N GLN A 46 15.28 -25.15 -15.11
CA GLN A 46 15.23 -26.61 -15.08
C GLN A 46 14.17 -27.18 -16.04
N ALA A 47 14.26 -28.48 -16.34
CA ALA A 47 13.35 -29.18 -17.25
C ALA A 47 11.86 -29.08 -16.89
N ASN A 48 11.55 -28.87 -15.62
CA ASN A 48 10.19 -28.67 -15.09
C ASN A 48 9.76 -27.18 -15.06
N TYR A 49 10.52 -26.30 -15.73
CA TYR A 49 10.32 -24.85 -15.72
C TYR A 49 10.47 -24.19 -14.34
N MET A 50 11.17 -24.83 -13.42
CA MET A 50 11.52 -24.24 -12.13
C MET A 50 12.90 -23.58 -12.20
N THR A 51 13.09 -22.53 -11.42
CA THR A 51 14.43 -22.04 -11.09
C THR A 51 15.16 -23.06 -10.22
N GLN A 52 16.50 -23.00 -10.21
CA GLN A 52 17.30 -23.69 -9.20
C GLN A 52 16.92 -23.22 -7.79
N LYS A 53 17.08 -24.13 -6.83
CA LYS A 53 16.99 -23.87 -5.40
C LYS A 53 18.19 -23.01 -4.98
N HIS A 54 17.93 -21.86 -4.36
CA HIS A 54 18.93 -20.94 -3.84
C HIS A 54 18.79 -20.80 -2.33
N GLU A 55 19.91 -20.81 -1.60
CA GLU A 55 19.89 -20.57 -0.17
C GLU A 55 19.95 -19.08 0.13
N THR A 56 19.13 -18.62 1.08
CA THR A 56 19.23 -17.26 1.60
C THR A 56 20.51 -17.08 2.43
N VAL A 57 20.87 -15.84 2.70
CA VAL A 57 21.76 -15.51 3.84
C VAL A 57 21.10 -15.94 5.16
N ASP A 58 21.86 -15.90 6.25
CA ASP A 58 21.31 -16.17 7.57
C ASP A 58 20.35 -15.05 8.02
N ILE A 59 19.05 -15.39 8.17
CA ILE A 59 18.01 -14.43 8.52
C ILE A 59 17.78 -14.39 10.04
N PRO A 60 17.83 -13.20 10.68
CA PRO A 60 17.57 -13.05 12.11
C PRO A 60 16.07 -13.20 12.43
N THR A 61 15.63 -14.44 12.62
CA THR A 61 14.22 -14.81 12.86
C THR A 61 13.70 -14.61 14.29
N LYS A 62 14.56 -14.35 15.28
CA LYS A 62 14.18 -14.35 16.71
C LYS A 62 13.41 -13.09 17.18
N LYS A 63 13.38 -12.02 16.38
CA LYS A 63 12.78 -10.72 16.79
C LYS A 63 11.32 -10.54 16.35
N PHE A 64 10.80 -11.38 15.48
CA PHE A 64 9.50 -11.19 14.85
C PHE A 64 8.72 -12.50 14.86
N ASN A 65 7.39 -12.44 14.69
CA ASN A 65 6.63 -13.61 14.29
C ASN A 65 7.06 -13.97 12.85
N SER A 66 8.18 -14.67 12.74
CA SER A 66 9.01 -14.76 11.52
C SER A 66 8.29 -15.37 10.33
N LYS A 67 7.11 -15.96 10.54
CA LYS A 67 6.27 -16.56 9.50
C LYS A 67 5.56 -15.53 8.60
N HIS A 68 5.50 -14.26 9.01
CA HIS A 68 4.78 -13.20 8.31
C HIS A 68 5.70 -12.05 7.84
N ILE A 69 7.01 -12.27 7.80
CA ILE A 69 7.93 -11.29 7.21
C ILE A 69 7.85 -11.43 5.69
N GLU A 70 7.43 -10.36 5.04
CA GLU A 70 7.31 -10.29 3.59
C GLU A 70 8.57 -9.73 2.94
N TYR A 71 8.97 -10.35 1.83
CA TYR A 71 10.06 -9.94 0.95
C TYR A 71 9.52 -9.71 -0.46
N ILE A 72 10.30 -9.00 -1.27
CA ILE A 72 10.13 -8.91 -2.72
C ILE A 72 11.12 -9.87 -3.37
N MET A 73 10.60 -10.81 -4.15
CA MET A 73 11.41 -11.57 -5.09
C MET A 73 11.40 -10.87 -6.43
N GLU A 74 12.59 -10.68 -7.01
CA GLU A 74 12.76 -10.20 -8.36
C GLU A 74 13.46 -11.25 -9.22
N VAL A 75 12.94 -11.46 -10.43
CA VAL A 75 13.52 -12.38 -11.41
C VAL A 75 13.57 -11.71 -12.77
N MET A 76 14.78 -11.61 -13.34
CA MET A 76 14.96 -11.27 -14.75
C MET A 76 15.11 -12.56 -15.54
N LEU A 77 14.37 -12.69 -16.63
CA LEU A 77 14.42 -13.83 -17.53
C LEU A 77 15.22 -13.48 -18.79
N TYR A 78 16.00 -14.44 -19.25
CA TYR A 78 16.86 -14.34 -20.41
C TYR A 78 16.56 -15.48 -21.39
N ARG A 79 16.54 -15.15 -22.67
CA ARG A 79 16.56 -16.11 -23.79
C ARG A 79 17.99 -16.29 -24.25
N LYS A 80 18.47 -17.53 -24.27
CA LYS A 80 19.77 -17.86 -24.85
C LYS A 80 19.63 -18.04 -26.36
N ILE A 81 20.36 -17.27 -27.16
CA ILE A 81 20.42 -17.42 -28.62
C ILE A 81 21.90 -17.50 -29.02
N GLY A 82 22.33 -18.67 -29.51
CA GLY A 82 23.75 -18.94 -29.69
C GLY A 82 24.49 -18.87 -28.34
N ASP A 83 25.48 -17.97 -28.26
CA ASP A 83 26.25 -17.72 -27.04
C ASP A 83 25.78 -16.49 -26.24
N GLU A 84 24.75 -15.78 -26.72
CA GLU A 84 24.24 -14.56 -26.08
C GLU A 84 23.04 -14.84 -25.18
N PHE A 85 22.89 -14.02 -24.13
CA PHE A 85 21.73 -13.99 -23.23
C PHE A 85 20.99 -12.68 -23.41
N ILE A 86 19.76 -12.75 -23.92
CA ILE A 86 18.92 -11.59 -24.22
C ILE A 86 17.84 -11.46 -23.16
N GLU A 87 17.73 -10.30 -22.52
CA GLU A 87 16.63 -10.01 -21.58
C GLU A 87 15.30 -10.01 -22.33
N VAL A 88 14.33 -10.77 -21.82
CA VAL A 88 13.00 -10.91 -22.46
C VAL A 88 11.89 -10.16 -21.74
N LEU A 89 12.22 -9.50 -20.63
CA LEU A 89 11.32 -8.66 -19.86
C LEU A 89 11.88 -7.23 -19.84
N ASP A 90 11.04 -6.22 -20.04
CA ASP A 90 11.46 -4.81 -19.94
C ASP A 90 11.97 -4.45 -18.53
N LYS A 91 11.46 -5.17 -17.52
CA LYS A 91 11.82 -5.07 -16.11
C LYS A 91 11.74 -6.44 -15.45
N PRO A 92 12.49 -6.70 -14.36
CA PRO A 92 12.34 -7.94 -13.61
C PRO A 92 10.89 -8.18 -13.19
N ALA A 93 10.44 -9.43 -13.30
CA ALA A 93 9.19 -9.85 -12.68
C ALA A 93 9.34 -9.78 -11.16
N THR A 94 8.35 -9.21 -10.49
CA THR A 94 8.36 -8.96 -9.03
C THR A 94 7.19 -9.69 -8.36
N SER A 95 7.37 -10.15 -7.13
CA SER A 95 6.30 -10.78 -6.34
C SER A 95 6.52 -10.61 -4.84
N ILE A 96 5.44 -10.45 -4.07
CA ILE A 96 5.49 -10.57 -2.60
C ILE A 96 5.64 -12.04 -2.23
N VAL A 97 6.58 -12.31 -1.33
CA VAL A 97 6.90 -13.65 -0.85
C VAL A 97 7.15 -13.62 0.65
N SER A 98 6.44 -14.46 1.40
CA SER A 98 6.63 -14.59 2.83
C SER A 98 7.78 -15.56 3.13
N LEU A 99 8.48 -15.33 4.25
CA LEU A 99 9.51 -16.23 4.72
C LEU A 99 9.00 -17.67 4.95
N LEU A 100 7.72 -17.82 5.31
CA LEU A 100 7.10 -19.13 5.51
C LEU A 100 6.86 -19.86 4.18
N ASN A 101 6.49 -19.15 3.11
CA ASN A 101 6.22 -19.76 1.80
C ASN A 101 7.48 -20.41 1.19
N PHE A 102 8.68 -19.98 1.58
CA PHE A 102 9.95 -20.61 1.19
C PHE A 102 10.32 -21.86 1.98
N ALA A 103 9.72 -22.07 3.15
CA ALA A 103 10.06 -23.17 4.04
C ALA A 103 9.30 -24.47 3.73
N THR A 104 8.24 -24.39 2.92
CA THR A 104 7.42 -25.55 2.55
C THR A 104 7.73 -25.94 1.10
N ASP A 105 8.16 -27.18 0.84
CA ASP A 105 8.25 -27.74 -0.52
C ASP A 105 6.87 -27.79 -1.22
N ASP A 106 5.80 -27.45 -0.49
CA ASP A 106 4.45 -27.23 -0.97
C ASP A 106 4.33 -25.80 -1.55
N PHE A 107 4.86 -25.60 -2.77
CA PHE A 107 4.50 -24.45 -3.60
C PHE A 107 3.02 -24.62 -4.00
N ASP A 108 2.09 -24.34 -3.06
CA ASP A 108 0.68 -24.30 -3.43
C ASP A 108 0.51 -23.12 -4.38
N SER A 109 0.36 -23.44 -5.67
CA SER A 109 0.05 -22.51 -6.76
C SER A 109 -1.14 -21.57 -6.49
N ARG A 110 -1.91 -21.81 -5.42
CA ARG A 110 -2.99 -20.95 -4.94
C ARG A 110 -2.51 -19.81 -4.04
N THR A 111 -1.36 -19.92 -3.37
CA THR A 111 -0.82 -18.93 -2.42
C THR A 111 0.48 -18.28 -2.88
N SER A 112 1.34 -18.99 -3.63
CA SER A 112 2.57 -18.44 -4.24
C SER A 112 2.39 -18.33 -5.75
N ARG A 113 2.26 -17.09 -6.24
CA ARG A 113 1.96 -16.82 -7.65
C ARG A 113 3.20 -17.00 -8.54
N THR A 114 3.02 -17.65 -9.69
CA THR A 114 3.97 -17.56 -10.80
C THR A 114 3.88 -16.18 -11.46
N ASN A 115 4.90 -15.33 -11.27
CA ASN A 115 4.92 -13.98 -11.84
C ASN A 115 5.78 -13.87 -13.12
N ILE A 116 6.40 -14.97 -13.54
CA ILE A 116 7.31 -14.98 -14.68
C ILE A 116 6.62 -15.69 -15.84
N CYS A 117 6.14 -14.92 -16.80
CA CYS A 117 5.48 -15.41 -18.01
C CYS A 117 6.24 -14.91 -19.24
N TYR A 118 6.65 -15.81 -20.13
CA TYR A 118 7.28 -15.45 -21.39
C TYR A 118 6.87 -16.43 -22.48
N PHE A 119 6.28 -15.93 -23.57
CA PHE A 119 5.81 -16.78 -24.65
C PHE A 119 6.26 -16.22 -25.99
N GLU A 120 6.76 -17.10 -26.86
CA GLU A 120 7.13 -16.79 -28.25
C GLU A 120 6.09 -17.35 -29.21
N THR A 121 5.78 -16.63 -30.30
CA THR A 121 4.91 -17.19 -31.36
C THR A 121 5.73 -18.07 -32.29
N SER A 122 5.17 -19.22 -32.67
CA SER A 122 5.73 -20.08 -33.72
C SER A 122 5.22 -19.73 -35.11
N GLN A 123 4.38 -18.70 -35.26
CA GLN A 123 3.85 -18.32 -36.57
C GLN A 123 4.93 -17.64 -37.42
N PRO A 124 5.14 -18.09 -38.67
CA PRO A 124 6.11 -17.46 -39.57
C PRO A 124 5.67 -16.05 -39.91
N THR A 125 6.58 -15.09 -39.74
CA THR A 125 6.40 -13.70 -40.17
C THR A 125 6.54 -13.61 -41.69
N GLN A 126 5.48 -13.27 -42.43
CA GLN A 126 5.50 -12.98 -43.88
C GLN A 126 5.65 -11.49 -44.25
N LYS A 127 6.71 -11.14 -44.99
CA LYS A 127 6.99 -9.78 -45.48
C LYS A 127 5.78 -9.20 -46.25
N THR A 128 5.33 -7.99 -45.93
CA THR A 128 4.31 -7.26 -46.71
C THR A 128 4.94 -6.40 -47.80
N THR A 129 4.22 -6.18 -48.91
CA THR A 129 4.69 -5.50 -50.12
C THR A 129 4.71 -3.96 -50.04
N ASP A 130 4.23 -3.35 -48.97
CA ASP A 130 4.23 -1.89 -48.76
C ASP A 130 5.08 -1.50 -47.54
N GLY A 131 6.30 -1.02 -47.79
CA GLY A 131 7.20 -0.40 -46.80
C GLY A 131 8.17 -1.36 -46.11
N ASP A 132 9.42 -0.90 -45.95
CA ASP A 132 10.58 -1.66 -45.41
C ASP A 132 10.47 -2.08 -43.92
N ILE A 133 9.29 -2.03 -43.30
CA ILE A 133 9.11 -2.36 -41.88
C ILE A 133 7.91 -3.29 -41.70
N ASN A 134 8.19 -4.55 -41.38
CA ASN A 134 7.17 -5.54 -41.03
C ASN A 134 6.50 -5.15 -39.70
N THR A 135 5.19 -4.88 -39.71
CA THR A 135 4.42 -4.69 -38.47
C THR A 135 3.36 -5.78 -38.35
N TYR A 136 3.54 -6.75 -37.44
CA TYR A 136 2.47 -7.69 -37.06
C TYR A 136 1.85 -7.26 -35.74
N GLN A 137 0.54 -7.33 -35.65
CA GLN A 137 -0.14 -7.30 -34.36
C GLN A 137 -0.07 -8.68 -33.72
N LEU A 138 0.95 -8.88 -32.89
CA LEU A 138 1.00 -10.03 -31.98
C LEU A 138 -0.05 -9.81 -30.89
N LYS A 139 -1.20 -10.50 -30.99
CA LYS A 139 -2.17 -10.56 -29.90
C LYS A 139 -1.70 -11.56 -28.85
N ILE A 140 -0.64 -11.21 -28.13
CA ILE A 140 -0.39 -11.82 -26.81
C ILE A 140 -1.67 -11.56 -26.02
N SER A 141 -2.20 -12.58 -25.34
CA SER A 141 -3.38 -12.42 -24.49
C SER A 141 -3.08 -11.35 -23.44
N CYS A 142 -3.43 -10.10 -23.74
CA CYS A 142 -3.33 -9.01 -22.78
C CYS A 142 -4.23 -9.42 -21.62
N LYS A 143 -3.65 -9.62 -20.43
CA LYS A 143 -4.46 -9.75 -19.22
C LYS A 143 -5.48 -8.62 -19.25
N LYS A 144 -6.76 -8.97 -19.15
CA LYS A 144 -7.83 -7.97 -19.19
C LYS A 144 -7.54 -7.00 -18.06
N ARG A 145 -7.48 -5.71 -18.40
CA ARG A 145 -7.26 -4.66 -17.42
C ARG A 145 -8.33 -4.74 -16.34
N VAL A 146 -7.87 -4.76 -15.09
CA VAL A 146 -8.72 -5.02 -13.93
C VAL A 146 -9.52 -3.79 -13.57
N PHE A 147 -8.83 -2.69 -13.29
CA PHE A 147 -9.45 -1.43 -12.87
C PHE A 147 -9.82 -0.57 -14.07
N ILE A 148 -11.11 -0.26 -14.19
CA ILE A 148 -11.71 0.53 -15.27
C ILE A 148 -12.77 1.43 -14.65
N ALA A 149 -12.67 2.75 -14.83
CA ALA A 149 -13.80 3.64 -14.53
C ALA A 149 -14.77 3.60 -15.71
N PRO A 150 -16.03 3.17 -15.56
CA PRO A 150 -16.98 3.14 -16.67
C PRO A 150 -17.21 4.52 -17.30
N GLU A 151 -17.09 5.60 -16.53
CA GLU A 151 -17.23 6.99 -17.00
C GLU A 151 -16.09 7.42 -17.95
N HIS A 152 -14.89 6.90 -17.74
CA HIS A 152 -13.71 7.13 -18.58
C HIS A 152 -12.99 5.79 -18.81
N PRO A 153 -13.49 4.97 -19.76
CA PRO A 153 -13.04 3.61 -19.96
C PRO A 153 -11.64 3.54 -20.60
N ILE A 154 -11.20 2.31 -20.92
CA ILE A 154 -9.93 2.09 -21.64
C ILE A 154 -9.94 2.90 -22.94
N ASP A 155 -8.80 3.52 -23.26
CA ASP A 155 -8.55 4.41 -24.40
C ASP A 155 -9.18 5.81 -24.29
N ASP A 156 -9.84 6.13 -23.17
CA ASP A 156 -10.24 7.51 -22.84
C ASP A 156 -9.04 8.33 -22.33
N PRO A 157 -8.80 9.58 -22.82
CA PRO A 157 -7.71 10.43 -22.32
C PRO A 157 -7.76 10.72 -20.80
N GLU A 158 -8.97 10.79 -20.24
CA GLU A 158 -9.19 11.06 -18.81
C GLU A 158 -9.24 9.77 -17.97
N ASP A 159 -8.98 8.60 -18.58
CA ASP A 159 -8.91 7.32 -17.89
C ASP A 159 -7.98 7.41 -16.65
N PRO A 160 -8.52 7.25 -15.44
CA PRO A 160 -7.79 7.52 -14.21
C PRO A 160 -6.86 6.34 -13.85
N PHE A 161 -7.15 5.14 -14.36
CA PHE A 161 -6.40 3.92 -14.05
C PHE A 161 -5.36 3.59 -15.13
N LEU A 162 -5.00 4.53 -16.02
CA LEU A 162 -3.96 4.32 -17.03
C LEU A 162 -2.63 3.93 -16.36
N LYS A 163 -1.95 2.89 -16.87
CA LYS A 163 -0.71 2.35 -16.24
C LYS A 163 0.35 3.41 -15.98
N SER A 164 0.55 4.31 -16.94
CA SER A 164 1.51 5.41 -16.82
C SER A 164 1.14 6.40 -15.72
N LYS A 165 -0.15 6.69 -15.50
CA LYS A 165 -0.64 7.51 -14.39
C LYS A 165 -0.40 6.83 -13.05
N ILE A 166 -0.63 5.52 -12.95
CA ILE A 166 -0.38 4.75 -11.73
C ILE A 166 1.12 4.67 -11.40
N GLU A 167 1.97 4.36 -12.38
CA GLU A 167 3.42 4.34 -12.18
C GLU A 167 4.00 5.73 -11.86
N ALA A 168 3.43 6.81 -12.42
CA ALA A 168 3.81 8.16 -12.04
C ALA A 168 3.40 8.47 -10.59
N ALA A 169 2.19 8.11 -10.18
CA ALA A 169 1.73 8.29 -8.80
C ALA A 169 2.58 7.47 -7.80
N LEU A 170 2.98 6.25 -8.16
CA LEU A 170 3.93 5.45 -7.37
C LEU A 170 5.28 6.15 -7.21
N LYS A 171 5.83 6.73 -8.28
CA LYS A 171 7.09 7.49 -8.21
C LYS A 171 6.98 8.70 -7.28
N GLU A 172 5.86 9.42 -7.29
CA GLU A 172 5.65 10.53 -6.34
C GLU A 172 5.54 10.05 -4.90
N ARG A 173 4.86 8.91 -4.67
CA ARG A 173 4.64 8.34 -3.33
C ARG A 173 5.94 8.00 -2.58
N VAL A 174 6.97 7.59 -3.31
CA VAL A 174 8.24 7.10 -2.75
C VAL A 174 9.33 8.18 -2.67
N LYS A 175 9.05 9.41 -3.08
CA LYS A 175 10.01 10.52 -2.95
C LYS A 175 10.15 10.96 -1.49
N PRO A 176 11.35 11.36 -1.04
CA PRO A 176 11.52 12.03 0.23
C PRO A 176 10.67 13.30 0.30
N TYR A 177 9.93 13.47 1.40
CA TYR A 177 8.88 14.47 1.51
C TYR A 177 9.38 15.92 1.41
N PRO A 178 8.76 16.77 0.57
CA PRO A 178 8.93 18.21 0.66
C PRO A 178 8.17 18.76 1.86
N THR A 179 8.88 19.39 2.80
CA THR A 179 8.34 20.08 3.99
C THR A 179 7.77 21.48 3.70
N ALA A 180 7.58 21.82 2.43
CA ALA A 180 7.25 23.19 2.02
C ALA A 180 5.76 23.56 2.21
N SER A 181 5.55 24.81 2.62
CA SER A 181 4.25 25.46 2.80
C SER A 181 3.44 25.56 1.49
N ARG A 182 2.17 25.13 1.53
CA ARG A 182 1.22 25.06 0.39
C ARG A 182 0.95 26.39 -0.31
N ARG A 183 1.30 27.53 0.30
CA ARG A 183 0.99 28.89 -0.20
C ARG A 183 1.86 29.33 -1.38
N SER A 184 2.96 28.65 -1.68
CA SER A 184 3.88 29.02 -2.76
C SER A 184 4.04 27.94 -3.85
N LEU A 185 3.23 26.87 -3.78
CA LEU A 185 3.36 25.74 -4.70
C LEU A 185 2.59 25.97 -6.01
N THR A 186 3.23 25.61 -7.11
CA THR A 186 2.64 25.44 -8.45
C THR A 186 1.56 24.35 -8.45
N PHE A 187 0.77 24.26 -9.53
CA PHE A 187 -0.25 23.21 -9.67
C PHE A 187 0.36 21.81 -9.64
N GLU A 188 1.50 21.60 -10.31
CA GLU A 188 2.22 20.32 -10.33
C GLU A 188 2.76 19.95 -8.95
N GLU A 189 3.30 20.91 -8.20
CA GLU A 189 3.76 20.68 -6.83
C GLU A 189 2.60 20.39 -5.86
N LYS A 190 1.43 21.01 -6.05
CA LYS A 190 0.21 20.68 -5.30
C LYS A 190 -0.28 19.27 -5.62
N LEU A 191 -0.22 18.86 -6.89
CA LEU A 191 -0.58 17.52 -7.32
C LEU A 191 0.38 16.47 -6.75
N ALA A 192 1.70 16.72 -6.82
CA ALA A 192 2.72 15.86 -6.24
C ALA A 192 2.59 15.76 -4.70
N GLN A 193 2.28 16.88 -4.03
CA GLN A 193 2.03 16.88 -2.58
C GLN A 193 0.76 16.11 -2.20
N ASN A 194 -0.32 16.23 -2.98
CA ASN A 194 -1.55 15.46 -2.75
C ASN A 194 -1.33 13.96 -2.99
N LEU A 195 -0.42 13.58 -3.89
CA LEU A 195 -0.02 12.19 -4.11
C LEU A 195 0.97 11.67 -3.07
N SER A 196 1.53 12.50 -2.19
CA SER A 196 2.57 12.07 -1.25
C SER A 196 2.05 11.09 -0.19
N TYR A 197 0.75 11.15 0.15
CA TYR A 197 0.16 10.29 1.18
C TYR A 197 -1.21 9.74 0.78
N PRO A 198 -1.63 8.58 1.32
CA PRO A 198 -2.90 7.98 0.93
C PRO A 198 -4.10 8.91 1.15
N GLU A 199 -4.82 9.26 0.08
CA GLU A 199 -5.92 10.22 0.12
C GLU A 199 -7.25 9.54 -0.18
N GLN A 200 -8.10 9.44 0.84
CA GLN A 200 -9.43 8.85 0.72
C GLN A 200 -10.45 9.75 0.01
N GLY A 201 -10.12 11.00 -0.28
CA GLY A 201 -11.08 11.99 -0.79
C GLY A 201 -12.28 12.16 0.17
N SER A 202 -13.49 12.15 -0.39
CA SER A 202 -14.75 12.21 0.36
C SER A 202 -15.31 10.84 0.78
N SER A 203 -14.52 9.76 0.63
CA SER A 203 -14.92 8.41 1.00
C SER A 203 -14.65 8.08 2.47
N ASN A 204 -15.30 7.03 2.98
CA ASN A 204 -15.13 6.54 4.35
C ASN A 204 -14.04 5.45 4.45
N LEU A 205 -12.82 5.74 3.98
CA LEU A 205 -11.70 4.80 3.91
C LEU A 205 -10.54 5.17 4.87
N CYS A 206 -10.83 5.86 5.98
CA CYS A 206 -9.81 6.54 6.76
C CYS A 206 -8.91 5.57 7.53
N SER A 207 -9.49 4.43 7.94
CA SER A 207 -8.76 3.30 8.51
C SER A 207 -7.73 2.76 7.51
N ALA A 208 -8.14 2.53 6.26
CA ALA A 208 -7.24 2.05 5.21
C ALA A 208 -6.18 3.08 4.89
N ALA A 209 -6.54 4.37 4.82
CA ALA A 209 -5.59 5.45 4.60
C ALA A 209 -4.53 5.50 5.71
N ALA A 210 -4.93 5.36 6.98
CA ALA A 210 -4.02 5.30 8.12
C ALA A 210 -3.09 4.07 8.04
N PHE A 211 -3.62 2.89 7.71
CA PHE A 211 -2.81 1.69 7.53
C PHE A 211 -1.78 1.84 6.38
N PHE A 212 -2.23 2.26 5.20
CA PHE A 212 -1.33 2.42 4.05
C PHE A 212 -0.33 3.56 4.23
N TYR A 213 -0.64 4.55 5.07
CA TYR A 213 0.31 5.58 5.48
C TYR A 213 1.46 4.97 6.30
N CYS A 214 1.14 4.18 7.32
CA CYS A 214 2.14 3.45 8.10
C CYS A 214 2.94 2.45 7.24
N LEU A 215 2.26 1.71 6.35
CA LEU A 215 2.91 0.76 5.44
C LEU A 215 3.89 1.45 4.50
N LEU A 216 3.51 2.60 3.95
CA LEU A 216 4.39 3.36 3.06
C LEU A 216 5.65 3.84 3.79
N ASN A 217 5.52 4.25 5.06
CA ASN A 217 6.65 4.70 5.87
C ASN A 217 7.60 3.55 6.24
N ASP A 218 7.06 2.39 6.60
CA ASP A 218 7.87 1.25 7.04
C ASP A 218 8.45 0.43 5.87
N ARG A 219 7.59 0.15 4.89
CA ARG A 219 7.77 -0.82 3.80
C ARG A 219 7.29 -0.24 2.46
N PRO A 220 7.93 0.83 1.95
CA PRO A 220 7.59 1.41 0.65
C PRO A 220 7.69 0.38 -0.49
N ASP A 221 8.59 -0.60 -0.38
CA ASP A 221 8.71 -1.72 -1.30
C ASP A 221 7.43 -2.57 -1.39
N LEU A 222 6.83 -2.91 -0.23
CA LEU A 222 5.55 -3.64 -0.19
C LEU A 222 4.40 -2.79 -0.71
N TYR A 223 4.34 -1.50 -0.36
CA TYR A 223 3.32 -0.61 -0.88
C TYR A 223 3.33 -0.58 -2.42
N ILE A 224 4.50 -0.41 -3.03
CA ILE A 224 4.67 -0.41 -4.49
C ILE A 224 4.17 -1.72 -5.09
N GLN A 225 4.58 -2.84 -4.49
CA GLN A 225 4.25 -4.16 -5.00
C GLN A 225 2.75 -4.45 -4.90
N ILE A 226 2.10 -4.07 -3.80
CA ILE A 226 0.64 -4.17 -3.61
C ILE A 226 -0.11 -3.42 -4.71
N VAL A 227 0.27 -2.17 -5.00
CA VAL A 227 -0.38 -1.36 -6.05
C VAL A 227 -0.24 -2.04 -7.41
N ARG A 228 0.96 -2.51 -7.75
CA ARG A 228 1.23 -3.18 -9.03
C ARG A 228 0.41 -4.46 -9.17
N GLU A 229 0.44 -5.34 -8.18
CA GLU A 229 -0.29 -6.60 -8.22
C GLU A 229 -1.82 -6.39 -8.28
N LEU A 230 -2.35 -5.43 -7.54
CA LEU A 230 -3.77 -5.08 -7.63
C LEU A 230 -4.12 -4.52 -9.01
N TRP A 231 -3.33 -3.59 -9.55
CA TRP A 231 -3.61 -3.01 -10.86
C TRP A 231 -3.51 -4.03 -12.01
N GLU A 232 -2.45 -4.85 -12.00
CA GLU A 232 -2.17 -5.82 -13.07
C GLU A 232 -3.07 -7.05 -12.98
N ASP A 233 -3.42 -7.51 -11.78
CA ASP A 233 -4.02 -8.83 -11.57
C ASP A 233 -5.28 -8.84 -10.70
N GLY A 234 -5.61 -7.71 -10.07
CA GLY A 234 -6.83 -7.58 -9.27
C GLY A 234 -6.79 -8.38 -7.99
N ARG A 235 -5.60 -8.75 -7.55
CA ARG A 235 -5.37 -9.42 -6.28
C ARG A 235 -3.92 -9.24 -5.82
N THR A 236 -3.72 -9.22 -4.52
CA THR A 236 -2.39 -9.23 -3.89
C THR A 236 -2.46 -9.99 -2.57
N GLN A 237 -1.31 -10.41 -2.07
CA GLN A 237 -1.20 -11.07 -0.77
C GLN A 237 -0.68 -10.05 0.26
N LEU A 238 -1.46 -9.82 1.31
CA LEU A 238 -1.06 -9.07 2.48
C LEU A 238 -0.74 -10.07 3.60
N GLY A 239 0.50 -10.58 3.60
CA GLY A 239 0.92 -11.66 4.49
C GLY A 239 0.02 -12.89 4.42
N SER A 240 -0.75 -13.21 5.47
CA SER A 240 -1.70 -14.35 5.42
C SER A 240 -3.05 -14.04 4.74
N LYS A 241 -3.33 -12.77 4.41
CA LYS A 241 -4.62 -12.33 3.87
C LYS A 241 -4.54 -12.11 2.36
N LEU A 242 -5.35 -12.84 1.59
CA LEU A 242 -5.58 -12.51 0.18
C LEU A 242 -6.50 -11.29 0.08
N ILE A 243 -6.03 -10.25 -0.61
CA ILE A 243 -6.84 -9.11 -1.03
C ILE A 243 -7.28 -9.38 -2.46
N ARG A 244 -8.59 -9.40 -2.70
CA ARG A 244 -9.20 -9.58 -4.02
C ARG A 244 -10.49 -8.76 -4.08
N PRO A 245 -10.43 -7.51 -4.57
CA PRO A 245 -11.62 -6.69 -4.74
C PRO A 245 -12.67 -7.38 -5.63
N SER A 246 -13.93 -7.09 -5.32
CA SER A 246 -15.09 -7.48 -6.11
C SER A 246 -15.09 -6.79 -7.48
N PRO A 247 -15.84 -7.34 -8.46
CA PRO A 247 -16.01 -6.69 -9.75
C PRO A 247 -16.52 -5.24 -9.67
N ALA A 248 -17.34 -4.93 -8.65
CA ALA A 248 -17.88 -3.59 -8.42
C ALA A 248 -16.79 -2.62 -7.94
N CYS A 249 -15.91 -3.05 -7.03
CA CYS A 249 -14.75 -2.25 -6.62
C CYS A 249 -13.76 -2.01 -7.78
N THR A 250 -13.58 -3.00 -8.66
CA THR A 250 -12.72 -2.83 -9.86
C THR A 250 -13.35 -1.95 -10.95
N ARG A 251 -14.64 -1.66 -10.85
CA ARG A 251 -15.40 -0.82 -11.81
C ARG A 251 -16.22 0.23 -11.06
N PRO A 252 -15.56 1.18 -10.39
CA PRO A 252 -16.26 2.14 -9.55
C PRO A 252 -17.21 2.99 -10.38
N ILE A 253 -18.42 3.17 -9.88
CA ILE A 253 -19.39 4.12 -10.41
C ILE A 253 -19.33 5.43 -9.64
N ASN A 254 -19.73 6.51 -10.29
CA ASN A 254 -19.73 7.87 -9.72
C ASN A 254 -18.33 8.25 -9.18
N PHE A 255 -17.28 7.86 -9.91
CA PHE A 255 -15.88 8.08 -9.53
C PHE A 255 -15.41 9.51 -9.78
N PHE A 256 -16.12 10.23 -10.66
CA PHE A 256 -15.80 11.59 -11.08
C PHE A 256 -16.78 12.62 -10.51
N GLU A 257 -16.28 13.84 -10.36
CA GLU A 257 -17.09 15.03 -10.13
C GLU A 257 -16.64 16.17 -11.03
N TYR A 258 -17.56 17.07 -11.36
CA TYR A 258 -17.25 18.22 -12.19
C TYR A 258 -16.54 19.31 -11.38
N ASP A 259 -15.26 19.55 -11.66
CA ASP A 259 -14.52 20.67 -11.07
C ASP A 259 -14.83 21.96 -11.84
N LYS A 260 -15.59 22.86 -11.22
CA LYS A 260 -15.97 24.16 -11.81
C LYS A 260 -14.78 25.06 -12.12
N THR A 261 -13.68 24.92 -11.38
CA THR A 261 -12.45 25.71 -11.53
C THR A 261 -11.67 25.24 -12.75
N LEU A 262 -11.51 23.93 -12.89
CA LEU A 262 -10.79 23.31 -14.02
C LEU A 262 -11.67 23.12 -15.25
N ARG A 263 -12.99 23.31 -15.10
CA ARG A 263 -14.02 23.10 -16.12
C ARG A 263 -13.98 21.72 -16.77
N LYS A 264 -13.66 20.69 -15.97
CA LYS A 264 -13.59 19.30 -16.41
C LYS A 264 -13.94 18.34 -15.28
N ASP A 265 -14.27 17.12 -15.65
CA ASP A 265 -14.43 16.04 -14.68
C ASP A 265 -13.08 15.67 -14.07
N VAL A 266 -13.06 15.52 -12.76
CA VAL A 266 -11.90 15.09 -11.99
C VAL A 266 -12.27 13.91 -11.10
N PRO A 267 -11.36 12.96 -10.88
CA PRO A 267 -11.57 11.89 -9.92
C PRO A 267 -11.83 12.45 -8.51
N LYS A 268 -12.85 11.94 -7.82
CA LYS A 268 -13.14 12.28 -6.41
C LYS A 268 -12.05 11.84 -5.44
N MET A 269 -11.20 10.92 -5.87
CA MET A 269 -10.00 10.50 -5.15
C MET A 269 -8.96 9.96 -6.14
N PRO A 270 -7.66 9.96 -5.78
CA PRO A 270 -6.63 9.41 -6.64
C PRO A 270 -6.88 7.93 -6.97
N ALA A 271 -6.66 7.55 -8.23
CA ALA A 271 -6.85 6.17 -8.70
C ALA A 271 -5.98 5.15 -7.93
N ILE A 272 -4.74 5.53 -7.60
CA ILE A 272 -3.83 4.72 -6.77
C ILE A 272 -4.39 4.45 -5.37
N ASP A 273 -5.11 5.42 -4.81
CA ASP A 273 -5.77 5.30 -3.52
C ASP A 273 -7.02 4.44 -3.62
N TRP A 274 -7.79 4.54 -4.71
CA TRP A 274 -8.91 3.64 -4.92
C TRP A 274 -8.44 2.17 -5.03
N ILE A 275 -7.38 1.93 -5.82
CA ILE A 275 -6.78 0.60 -5.98
C ILE A 275 -6.41 0.00 -4.63
N THR A 276 -5.85 0.77 -3.70
CA THR A 276 -5.37 0.25 -2.41
C THR A 276 -6.45 0.27 -1.33
N LEU A 277 -6.97 1.46 -1.02
CA LEU A 277 -7.88 1.71 0.10
C LEU A 277 -9.22 0.99 -0.08
N ALA A 278 -9.80 1.05 -1.28
CA ALA A 278 -11.08 0.40 -1.53
C ALA A 278 -10.91 -1.13 -1.57
N SER A 279 -9.83 -1.64 -2.18
CA SER A 279 -9.61 -3.09 -2.32
C SER A 279 -9.48 -3.81 -1.00
N ILE A 280 -8.73 -3.26 -0.03
CA ILE A 280 -8.58 -3.91 1.28
C ILE A 280 -9.90 -3.94 2.05
N CYS A 281 -10.65 -2.83 2.04
CA CYS A 281 -11.95 -2.73 2.69
C CYS A 281 -13.00 -3.64 2.04
N ASP A 282 -13.06 -3.66 0.70
CA ASP A 282 -13.98 -4.49 -0.08
C ASP A 282 -13.71 -5.99 0.12
N SER A 283 -12.44 -6.39 0.18
CA SER A 283 -12.03 -7.80 0.39
C SER A 283 -12.36 -8.32 1.80
N GLU A 284 -12.70 -7.45 2.75
CA GLU A 284 -13.13 -7.81 4.11
C GLU A 284 -14.61 -7.59 4.37
N ASN A 285 -15.31 -6.91 3.46
CA ASN A 285 -16.74 -6.66 3.61
C ASN A 285 -17.57 -7.82 3.08
N ILE A 286 -18.08 -8.62 4.01
CA ILE A 286 -18.98 -9.75 3.72
C ILE A 286 -20.40 -9.25 3.35
N VAL A 287 -20.75 -7.98 3.68
CA VAL A 287 -22.16 -7.50 3.62
C VAL A 287 -22.44 -6.44 2.56
N PHE A 288 -21.48 -5.57 2.19
CA PHE A 288 -21.71 -4.52 1.17
C PHE A 288 -20.49 -4.31 0.26
N PRO A 289 -20.65 -4.41 -1.08
CA PRO A 289 -19.59 -4.07 -2.02
C PRO A 289 -19.30 -2.56 -2.00
N HIS A 290 -18.03 -2.20 -2.09
CA HIS A 290 -17.60 -0.83 -2.34
C HIS A 290 -17.58 -0.54 -3.84
N ASP A 291 -18.68 -0.02 -4.36
CA ASP A 291 -18.82 0.30 -5.79
C ASP A 291 -18.64 1.80 -6.11
N SER A 292 -18.52 2.68 -5.10
CA SER A 292 -18.36 4.13 -5.30
C SER A 292 -17.57 4.82 -4.17
N PRO A 293 -16.75 5.85 -4.46
CA PRO A 293 -16.17 6.73 -3.44
C PRO A 293 -17.22 7.44 -2.57
N SER A 294 -18.46 7.57 -3.07
CA SER A 294 -19.55 8.23 -2.36
C SER A 294 -20.32 7.29 -1.40
N ASN A 295 -19.96 6.00 -1.31
CA ASN A 295 -20.62 5.07 -0.40
C ASN A 295 -20.22 5.33 1.05
N LYS A 296 -21.15 5.90 1.82
CA LYS A 296 -20.97 6.22 3.24
C LYS A 296 -21.23 5.06 4.20
N LEU A 297 -21.87 3.98 3.73
CA LEU A 297 -22.42 2.89 4.55
C LEU A 297 -21.41 1.89 5.12
N SER A 298 -20.11 2.04 4.84
CA SER A 298 -19.03 1.14 5.25
C SER A 298 -18.12 1.70 6.36
N GLY A 299 -18.44 2.88 6.89
CA GLY A 299 -17.46 3.76 7.54
C GLY A 299 -17.04 3.50 8.98
N VAL A 300 -17.66 2.57 9.72
CA VAL A 300 -17.20 2.23 11.08
C VAL A 300 -16.47 0.90 11.04
N ILE A 301 -15.24 0.96 10.54
CA ILE A 301 -14.28 -0.13 10.70
C ILE A 301 -13.80 -0.09 12.16
N LEU A 302 -14.22 -1.10 12.94
CA LEU A 302 -13.80 -1.29 14.33
C LEU A 302 -12.27 -1.46 14.40
N ASP A 303 -11.69 -1.06 15.53
CA ASP A 303 -10.28 -1.20 15.89
C ASP A 303 -9.67 -2.58 15.55
N GLY A 304 -10.45 -3.65 15.70
CA GLY A 304 -10.05 -5.03 15.39
C GLY A 304 -9.60 -5.24 13.93
N ARG A 305 -10.20 -4.56 12.94
CA ARG A 305 -9.79 -4.70 11.53
C ARG A 305 -8.49 -3.97 11.22
N VAL A 306 -8.34 -2.74 11.72
CA VAL A 306 -7.09 -1.97 11.59
C VAL A 306 -5.94 -2.77 12.18
N LYS A 307 -6.11 -3.27 13.41
CA LYS A 307 -5.15 -4.16 14.06
C LYS A 307 -4.80 -5.38 13.20
N GLY A 308 -5.81 -6.06 12.64
CA GLY A 308 -5.63 -7.25 11.83
C GLY A 308 -4.72 -7.02 10.61
N TRP A 309 -4.85 -5.87 9.93
CA TRP A 309 -4.01 -5.55 8.76
C TRP A 309 -2.52 -5.45 9.10
N PHE A 310 -2.18 -4.88 10.25
CA PHE A 310 -0.80 -4.84 10.75
C PHE A 310 -0.31 -6.25 11.14
N GLU A 311 -1.14 -7.03 11.83
CA GLU A 311 -0.80 -8.38 12.25
C GLU A 311 -0.57 -9.33 11.07
N TYR A 312 -1.32 -9.17 9.97
CA TYR A 312 -1.11 -9.94 8.75
C TYR A 312 0.31 -9.78 8.20
N LEU A 313 0.93 -8.61 8.37
CA LEU A 313 2.30 -8.30 7.95
C LEU A 313 3.35 -8.52 9.06
N GLY A 314 2.99 -9.21 10.14
CA GLY A 314 3.93 -9.56 11.20
C GLY A 314 4.24 -8.46 12.21
N ALA A 315 3.58 -7.31 12.14
CA ALA A 315 3.62 -6.32 13.21
C ALA A 315 2.88 -6.85 14.46
N SER A 316 3.33 -6.41 15.64
CA SER A 316 2.73 -6.81 16.91
C SER A 316 1.85 -5.70 17.48
N CYS A 317 0.66 -6.07 17.96
CA CYS A 317 -0.17 -5.15 18.72
C CYS A 317 0.38 -4.99 20.14
N VAL A 318 0.85 -3.78 20.46
CA VAL A 318 1.37 -3.41 21.78
C VAL A 318 0.23 -3.12 22.74
N LYS A 319 -0.78 -2.39 22.26
CA LYS A 319 -1.92 -1.96 23.07
C LYS A 319 -3.15 -1.70 22.19
N THR A 320 -4.32 -2.01 22.71
CA THR A 320 -5.61 -1.62 22.14
C THR A 320 -6.38 -0.80 23.16
N TYR A 321 -6.92 0.32 22.70
CA TYR A 321 -7.84 1.18 23.43
C TYR A 321 -9.21 1.01 22.79
N GLY A 322 -10.03 0.15 23.39
CA GLY A 322 -11.28 -0.32 22.81
C GLY A 322 -12.23 0.82 22.43
N ILE A 323 -12.75 0.75 21.22
CA ILE A 323 -13.82 1.63 20.73
C ILE A 323 -15.15 1.03 21.19
N ASP A 324 -15.75 1.61 22.22
CA ASP A 324 -17.12 1.25 22.57
C ASP A 324 -18.09 2.07 21.72
N ALA A 325 -18.31 1.60 20.48
CA ALA A 325 -19.13 2.27 19.47
C ALA A 325 -20.59 2.47 19.90
N ILE A 326 -21.06 1.80 20.95
CA ILE A 326 -22.43 1.90 21.47
C ILE A 326 -22.54 2.93 22.61
N PHE A 327 -21.45 3.21 23.34
CA PHE A 327 -21.50 4.07 24.54
C PHE A 327 -20.66 5.36 24.46
N GLY A 328 -20.04 5.66 23.32
CA GLY A 328 -19.30 6.92 23.15
C GLY A 328 -18.17 7.06 24.17
N ARG A 329 -17.48 5.95 24.49
CA ARG A 329 -16.37 6.00 25.43
C ARG A 329 -15.25 6.82 24.82
N HIS A 330 -14.84 7.85 25.54
CA HIS A 330 -13.66 8.64 25.23
C HIS A 330 -12.47 8.21 26.07
N LEU A 331 -11.27 8.37 25.52
CA LEU A 331 -10.03 8.17 26.25
C LEU A 331 -9.85 9.26 27.29
N ARG A 332 -9.29 8.88 28.44
CA ARG A 332 -8.97 9.76 29.56
C ARG A 332 -7.54 10.24 29.46
N GLN A 333 -7.22 11.31 30.19
CA GLN A 333 -5.87 11.88 30.23
C GLN A 333 -4.78 10.85 30.56
N ARG A 334 -5.07 9.87 31.43
CA ARG A 334 -4.16 8.76 31.72
C ARG A 334 -3.83 7.90 30.49
N GLU A 335 -4.84 7.59 29.67
CA GLU A 335 -4.66 6.82 28.44
C GLU A 335 -3.89 7.66 27.40
N VAL A 336 -4.14 8.97 27.33
CA VAL A 336 -3.35 9.90 26.49
C VAL A 336 -1.89 9.96 26.92
N CYS A 337 -1.60 10.02 28.23
CA CYS A 337 -0.23 9.99 28.74
C CYS A 337 0.48 8.67 28.40
N GLU A 338 -0.24 7.53 28.50
CA GLU A 338 0.27 6.23 28.08
C GLU A 338 0.55 6.21 26.57
N ILE A 339 -0.36 6.71 25.74
CA ILE A 339 -0.18 6.85 24.29
C ILE A 339 1.04 7.70 23.95
N ASN A 340 1.20 8.86 24.60
CA ASN A 340 2.37 9.73 24.45
C ASN A 340 3.70 8.98 24.72
N SER A 341 3.71 8.09 25.70
CA SER A 341 4.90 7.30 26.05
C SER A 341 5.30 6.28 24.97
N PHE A 342 4.36 5.87 24.10
CA PHE A 342 4.64 4.95 23.00
C PHE A 342 5.17 5.65 21.74
N VAL A 343 5.01 6.98 21.60
CA VAL A 343 5.47 7.71 20.42
C VAL A 343 6.98 7.54 20.26
N GLY A 344 7.38 6.94 19.15
CA GLY A 344 8.77 6.65 18.81
C GLY A 344 8.90 6.03 17.41
N PRO A 345 10.14 5.85 16.90
CA PRO A 345 10.39 5.49 15.50
C PRO A 345 9.97 4.08 15.10
N HIS A 346 9.59 3.22 16.06
CA HIS A 346 9.32 1.79 15.82
C HIS A 346 7.88 1.40 16.17
N VAL A 347 7.00 2.37 16.34
CA VAL A 347 5.61 2.18 16.77
C VAL A 347 4.71 3.14 16.02
N HIS A 348 3.58 2.63 15.52
CA HIS A 348 2.50 3.43 14.99
C HIS A 348 1.38 3.53 16.00
N ILE A 349 0.86 4.74 16.18
CA ILE A 349 -0.29 5.04 17.03
C ILE A 349 -1.42 5.50 16.11
N ILE A 350 -2.44 4.67 16.00
CA ILE A 350 -3.60 4.92 15.14
C ILE A 350 -4.82 5.11 16.04
N THR A 351 -5.41 6.30 16.05
CA THR A 351 -6.55 6.61 16.92
C THR A 351 -7.74 7.13 16.15
N MET A 352 -8.93 6.92 16.69
CA MET A 352 -10.15 7.49 16.16
C MET A 352 -10.47 8.82 16.87
N ILE A 353 -10.64 9.88 16.08
CA ILE A 353 -10.95 11.22 16.56
C ILE A 353 -12.24 11.75 15.93
N GLY A 354 -12.94 12.62 16.66
CA GLY A 354 -14.00 13.46 16.10
C GLY A 354 -13.41 14.58 15.23
N ASN A 355 -14.09 14.91 14.13
CA ASN A 355 -13.67 15.94 13.19
C ASN A 355 -13.47 17.32 13.83
N SER A 356 -14.09 17.59 14.99
CA SER A 356 -13.92 18.81 15.78
C SER A 356 -12.48 19.02 16.28
N ILE A 357 -11.65 17.97 16.34
CA ILE A 357 -10.22 18.08 16.65
C ILE A 357 -9.44 18.78 15.51
N LEU A 358 -9.88 18.60 14.25
CA LEU A 358 -9.24 19.19 13.07
C LEU A 358 -9.95 20.44 12.55
N HIS A 359 -11.25 20.57 12.82
CA HIS A 359 -12.10 21.60 12.27
C HIS A 359 -12.84 22.36 13.38
N THR A 360 -13.11 23.64 13.14
CA THR A 360 -14.09 24.37 13.95
C THR A 360 -15.51 23.91 13.59
N PRO A 361 -16.48 23.99 14.51
CA PRO A 361 -17.88 23.64 14.24
C PRO A 361 -18.40 24.27 12.95
N PRO A 362 -19.33 23.63 12.21
CA PRO A 362 -20.30 22.63 12.69
C PRO A 362 -19.95 21.15 12.39
N HIS A 363 -18.69 20.82 12.09
CA HIS A 363 -18.27 19.47 11.66
C HIS A 363 -18.21 18.41 12.80
N ASP A 364 -19.00 18.53 13.86
CA ASP A 364 -18.65 17.96 15.17
C ASP A 364 -18.94 16.46 15.39
N ASN A 365 -19.65 15.77 14.50
CA ASN A 365 -20.13 14.40 14.77
C ASN A 365 -19.52 13.27 13.92
N GLU A 366 -18.69 13.60 12.93
CA GLU A 366 -18.04 12.58 12.11
C GLU A 366 -16.72 12.13 12.76
N MET A 367 -16.54 10.81 12.88
CA MET A 367 -15.33 10.20 13.41
C MET A 367 -14.41 9.75 12.28
N GLN A 368 -13.10 9.89 12.46
CA GLN A 368 -12.10 9.43 11.50
C GLN A 368 -10.88 8.83 12.19
N TRP A 369 -10.23 7.89 11.50
CA TRP A 369 -8.94 7.35 11.90
C TRP A 369 -7.80 8.29 11.50
N ILE A 370 -6.86 8.49 12.41
CA ILE A 370 -5.63 9.27 12.22
C ILE A 370 -4.41 8.49 12.67
N VAL A 371 -3.23 8.90 12.21
CA VAL A 371 -1.94 8.42 12.73
C VAL A 371 -1.25 9.57 13.45
N TRP A 372 -0.72 9.31 14.66
CA TRP A 372 0.04 10.32 15.41
C TRP A 372 1.46 10.37 14.86
N GLU A 373 1.93 11.58 14.54
CA GLU A 373 3.30 11.83 14.06
C GLU A 373 4.24 12.35 15.13
N ASP A 374 3.68 12.86 16.23
CA ASP A 374 4.42 13.42 17.36
C ASP A 374 3.59 13.19 18.62
N ARG A 375 4.16 13.53 19.76
CA ARG A 375 3.42 13.52 21.03
C ARG A 375 2.42 14.66 21.07
N LEU A 376 1.33 14.47 21.81
CA LEU A 376 0.44 15.55 22.18
C LEU A 376 1.16 16.47 23.15
N ARG A 377 1.27 17.75 22.78
CA ARG A 377 2.00 18.79 23.54
C ARG A 377 1.08 19.92 23.95
N VAL A 378 1.51 20.67 24.96
CA VAL A 378 0.90 21.96 25.32
C VAL A 378 1.29 23.01 24.29
N ASP A 379 0.30 23.73 23.77
CA ASP A 379 0.42 24.78 22.76
C ASP A 379 0.63 26.16 23.40
N ASP A 380 1.69 26.27 24.20
CA ASP A 380 2.12 27.51 24.89
C ASP A 380 3.57 27.92 24.56
N GLY A 381 4.20 27.22 23.60
CA GLY A 381 5.60 27.41 23.22
C GLY A 381 6.61 26.71 24.12
N SER A 382 6.19 26.08 25.23
CA SER A 382 7.09 25.34 26.14
C SER A 382 7.59 24.01 25.57
N ASN A 383 6.94 23.51 24.52
CA ASN A 383 7.15 22.18 23.94
C ASN A 383 6.92 21.01 24.93
N ARG A 384 6.28 21.29 26.09
CA ARG A 384 5.98 20.30 27.12
C ARG A 384 4.96 19.29 26.62
N GLU A 385 5.20 18.01 26.87
CA GLU A 385 4.28 16.92 26.56
C GLU A 385 3.09 16.96 27.54
N VAL A 386 1.91 16.56 27.07
CA VAL A 386 0.77 16.38 27.96
C VAL A 386 1.08 15.23 28.93
N ASP A 387 1.00 15.54 30.21
CA ASP A 387 1.23 14.66 31.36
C ASP A 387 -0.01 14.62 32.28
N TYR A 388 0.09 13.92 33.41
CA TYR A 388 -1.00 13.77 34.38
C TYR A 388 -1.43 15.08 35.06
N ASP A 389 -0.53 16.07 35.13
CA ASP A 389 -0.74 17.33 35.83
C ASP A 389 -1.20 18.46 34.89
N THR A 390 -1.28 18.18 33.58
CA THR A 390 -1.70 19.15 32.59
C THR A 390 -3.16 19.54 32.81
N PRO A 391 -3.47 20.85 33.01
CA PRO A 391 -4.85 21.29 33.22
C PRO A 391 -5.73 21.03 32.00
N TYR A 392 -6.99 20.65 32.20
CA TYR A 392 -7.96 20.46 31.11
C TYR A 392 -8.18 21.71 30.24
N THR A 393 -7.93 22.91 30.77
CA THR A 393 -8.02 24.19 30.06
C THR A 393 -6.79 24.49 29.20
N ALA A 394 -5.69 23.76 29.37
CA ALA A 394 -4.47 23.95 28.60
C ALA A 394 -4.75 23.75 27.10
N LYS A 395 -4.18 24.61 26.27
CA LYS A 395 -4.23 24.45 24.82
C LYS A 395 -3.28 23.34 24.42
N VAL A 396 -3.68 22.50 23.48
CA VAL A 396 -2.91 21.33 23.06
C VAL A 396 -2.78 21.25 21.55
N SER A 397 -1.69 20.64 21.11
CA SER A 397 -1.32 20.49 19.72
C SER A 397 -0.77 19.09 19.48
N LEU A 398 -1.29 18.42 18.45
CA LEU A 398 -0.80 17.13 17.96
C LEU A 398 -0.51 17.25 16.46
N LYS A 399 0.68 16.81 16.05
CA LYS A 399 0.98 16.54 14.64
C LYS A 399 0.50 15.14 14.28
N LEU A 400 -0.19 15.04 13.16
CA LEU A 400 -0.87 13.81 12.76
C LEU A 400 -1.03 13.73 11.25
N PHE A 401 -1.20 12.50 10.76
CA PHE A 401 -1.69 12.21 9.42
C PHE A 401 -3.22 12.04 9.44
N ALA A 402 -3.90 12.76 8.53
CA ALA A 402 -5.32 12.63 8.25
C ALA A 402 -5.65 13.12 6.84
N ASN A 403 -6.56 12.43 6.13
CA ASN A 403 -7.07 12.85 4.81
C ASN A 403 -5.97 13.20 3.79
N GLY A 404 -5.01 12.28 3.61
CA GLY A 404 -3.92 12.44 2.64
C GLY A 404 -2.89 13.51 3.02
N LYS A 405 -2.87 14.01 4.27
CA LYS A 405 -2.02 15.13 4.66
C LYS A 405 -1.49 15.00 6.08
N LEU A 406 -0.24 15.44 6.25
CA LEU A 406 0.30 15.81 7.54
C LEU A 406 -0.25 17.16 7.97
N ARG A 407 -0.84 17.22 9.16
CA ARG A 407 -1.47 18.42 9.70
C ARG A 407 -1.26 18.49 11.20
N THR A 408 -1.69 19.61 11.76
CA THR A 408 -1.79 19.80 13.21
C THR A 408 -3.26 19.97 13.57
N THR A 409 -3.62 19.62 14.80
CA THR A 409 -4.94 19.91 15.38
C THR A 409 -5.30 21.39 15.23
N ARG A 410 -6.61 21.69 15.31
CA ARG A 410 -7.08 23.08 15.19
C ARG A 410 -6.47 23.97 16.27
N LYS A 411 -6.24 25.24 15.94
CA LYS A 411 -5.73 26.21 16.91
C LYS A 411 -6.68 26.39 18.08
N GLY A 412 -6.13 26.50 19.29
CA GLY A 412 -6.90 26.77 20.50
C GLY A 412 -7.72 25.59 21.00
N LEU A 413 -7.50 24.38 20.50
CA LEU A 413 -8.07 23.14 21.05
C LEU A 413 -7.61 22.97 22.51
N THR A 414 -8.53 22.77 23.44
CA THR A 414 -8.16 22.47 24.84
C THR A 414 -7.92 20.97 25.03
N LEU A 415 -7.19 20.61 26.08
CA LEU A 415 -7.07 19.20 26.49
C LEU A 415 -8.45 18.58 26.77
N LYS A 416 -9.37 19.33 27.37
CA LYS A 416 -10.76 18.89 27.56
C LYS A 416 -11.43 18.52 26.23
N ASP A 417 -11.41 19.43 25.25
CA ASP A 417 -12.04 19.21 23.95
C ASP A 417 -11.41 18.02 23.21
N PHE A 418 -10.08 17.87 23.31
CA PHE A 418 -9.36 16.75 22.72
C PHE A 418 -9.81 15.41 23.32
N LEU A 419 -9.91 15.33 24.66
CA LEU A 419 -10.37 14.12 25.34
C LEU A 419 -11.82 13.80 24.98
N GLU A 420 -12.72 14.79 24.96
CA GLU A 420 -14.14 14.62 24.59
C GLU A 420 -14.36 14.14 23.15
N HIS A 421 -13.32 14.11 22.31
CA HIS A 421 -13.42 13.68 20.91
C HIS A 421 -12.41 12.60 20.54
N LEU A 422 -11.70 12.02 21.50
CA LEU A 422 -10.77 10.90 21.28
C LEU A 422 -11.46 9.60 21.71
N ALA A 423 -11.85 8.75 20.77
CA ALA A 423 -12.74 7.61 21.03
C ALA A 423 -12.01 6.28 21.28
N GLY A 424 -10.77 6.13 20.82
CA GLY A 424 -10.03 4.87 20.96
C GLY A 424 -8.88 4.76 19.96
N GLY A 425 -8.24 3.59 19.91
CA GLY A 425 -7.12 3.38 19.01
C GLY A 425 -6.31 2.12 19.24
N VAL A 426 -5.27 1.95 18.43
CA VAL A 426 -4.34 0.85 18.49
C VAL A 426 -2.91 1.38 18.45
N VAL A 427 -2.05 0.71 19.21
CA VAL A 427 -0.60 0.91 19.21
C VAL A 427 0.01 -0.38 18.68
N VAL A 428 0.74 -0.27 17.57
CA VAL A 428 1.32 -1.41 16.86
C VAL A 428 2.79 -1.13 16.59
N THR A 429 3.63 -2.17 16.59
CA THR A 429 5.02 -2.01 16.16
C THR A 429 5.08 -1.64 14.68
N GLN A 430 6.23 -1.13 14.23
CA GLN A 430 6.54 -1.03 12.81
C GLN A 430 6.38 -2.39 12.10
N ILE A 431 6.04 -2.33 10.83
CA ILE A 431 5.95 -3.48 9.93
C ILE A 431 7.38 -3.94 9.58
N PRO A 432 7.73 -5.21 9.87
CA PRO A 432 9.09 -5.71 9.77
C PRO A 432 9.63 -5.85 8.35
#